data_AF-A0ABD3R6C2-F1
#
_entry.id   AF-A0ABD3R6C2-F1
#
_cell.length_a   1.000
_cell.length_b   1.000
_cell.length_c   1.000
_cell.angle_alpha   90.00
_cell.angle_beta   90.00
_cell.angle_gamma   90.00
#
_symmetry.space_group_name_H-M   'P 1'
#
loop_
_entity.id
_entity.type
_entity.pdbx_description
1 polymer ?
#
loop_
_entity_poly.entity_id
_entity_poly.type
_entity_poly.pdbx_seq_one_letter_code
_entity_poly.pdbx_strand_id
1 'polypeptide(L)'
;MRHRFPTITIAALTIIEFLALSGRNHSLLSRAFSLSKTNSRFPSKMPPTSLTKRCTAPAAAAAADDDDDAVQYFLLKSEPSEYSIEDLARDVREEWGGIRNYQARNHLRSMRVGDRAFFYHSQSSRPGIVGSVMIARTAMPDSSAYDPQSEYYDAKSTKENCRWDSVLVEYEMTFPVMLTLKELKDAVSNDPGGVIASMALFKQSRLSVVPLTRAQWVEVMTMIRNKSQEAGKTESEEGRNRKKKRIDNK
;
A
#
# COMPACT_ATOMS: atom_id res chain seq x y z
N MET A 1 51.09 10.53 26.89
CA MET A 1 50.58 9.28 26.28
C MET A 1 49.72 9.64 25.08
N ARG A 2 50.09 9.12 23.92
CA ARG A 2 49.50 9.42 22.61
C ARG A 2 48.29 8.53 22.39
N HIS A 3 47.09 9.08 22.20
CA HIS A 3 46.03 8.36 21.51
C HIS A 3 45.41 9.25 20.43
N ARG A 4 45.81 8.93 19.20
CA ARG A 4 45.24 9.42 17.95
C ARG A 4 43.88 8.76 17.75
N PHE A 5 42.85 9.56 17.49
CA PHE A 5 41.62 9.10 16.85
C PHE A 5 41.88 8.96 15.34
N PRO A 6 41.49 7.86 14.67
CA PRO A 6 41.49 7.85 13.22
C PRO A 6 40.20 8.52 12.69
N THR A 7 40.43 9.62 11.99
CA THR A 7 39.53 10.20 11.00
C THR A 7 39.37 9.22 9.84
N ILE A 8 38.15 8.87 9.46
CA ILE A 8 37.86 8.27 8.15
C ILE A 8 36.80 9.13 7.47
N THR A 9 37.30 9.99 6.59
CA THR A 9 36.61 10.66 5.49
C THR A 9 36.99 9.91 4.20
N ILE A 10 36.16 10.02 3.13
CA ILE A 10 36.29 9.48 1.74
C ILE A 10 35.35 8.29 1.52
N ALA A 11 34.49 8.20 0.49
CA ALA A 11 34.06 9.12 -0.56
C ALA A 11 32.72 8.60 -1.15
N ALA A 12 31.92 9.53 -1.68
CA ALA A 12 30.83 9.26 -2.60
C ALA A 12 31.40 9.01 -4.01
N LEU A 13 30.99 7.94 -4.69
CA LEU A 13 31.06 7.81 -6.16
C LEU A 13 30.11 6.72 -6.65
N THR A 14 28.96 7.18 -7.17
CA THR A 14 28.31 6.78 -8.43
C THR A 14 28.67 5.43 -9.06
N ILE A 15 27.68 4.55 -9.22
CA ILE A 15 27.57 3.68 -10.40
C ILE A 15 26.09 3.63 -10.84
N ILE A 16 25.84 4.27 -11.98
CA ILE A 16 24.65 4.17 -12.82
C ILE A 16 25.00 3.22 -13.98
N GLU A 17 23.99 2.50 -14.49
CA GLU A 17 23.91 1.75 -15.75
C GLU A 17 24.65 0.41 -15.89
N PHE A 18 23.87 -0.67 -16.09
CA PHE A 18 23.96 -1.42 -17.36
C PHE A 18 22.69 -2.23 -17.65
N LEU A 19 22.15 -2.01 -18.86
CA LEU A 19 20.94 -2.58 -19.44
C LEU A 19 21.29 -3.80 -20.32
N ALA A 20 20.31 -4.70 -20.47
CA ALA A 20 20.11 -5.64 -21.57
C ALA A 20 21.09 -6.83 -21.71
N LEU A 21 20.53 -8.06 -21.77
CA LEU A 21 20.44 -8.83 -23.01
C LEU A 21 19.90 -10.26 -22.80
N SER A 22 19.16 -10.68 -23.83
CA SER A 22 18.88 -12.05 -24.26
C SER A 22 17.67 -12.77 -23.64
N GLY A 23 16.52 -12.52 -24.28
CA GLY A 23 15.51 -13.55 -24.46
C GLY A 23 16.09 -14.74 -25.24
N ARG A 24 15.70 -15.95 -24.83
CA ARG A 24 15.92 -17.18 -25.60
C ARG A 24 14.57 -17.80 -25.91
N ASN A 25 14.18 -17.62 -27.17
CA ASN A 25 13.22 -18.46 -27.86
C ASN A 25 13.84 -19.86 -28.00
N HIS A 26 13.13 -20.90 -27.57
CA HIS A 26 13.35 -22.25 -28.06
C HIS A 26 12.07 -22.76 -28.72
N SER A 27 12.00 -22.57 -30.04
CA SER A 27 11.21 -23.40 -30.93
C SER A 27 12.04 -24.61 -31.30
N LEU A 28 11.64 -25.84 -30.93
CA LEU A 28 12.06 -27.03 -31.67
C LEU A 28 11.02 -28.17 -31.56
N LEU A 29 10.56 -28.54 -32.76
CA LEU A 29 10.37 -29.90 -33.25
C LEU A 29 9.21 -30.72 -32.64
N SER A 30 8.09 -30.80 -33.36
CA SER A 30 7.86 -31.76 -34.46
C SER A 30 7.80 -33.21 -33.98
N ARG A 31 6.59 -33.67 -33.67
CA ARG A 31 6.23 -35.09 -33.79
C ARG A 31 4.92 -35.21 -34.56
N ALA A 32 5.06 -35.69 -35.78
CA ALA A 32 3.99 -36.18 -36.61
C ALA A 32 3.38 -37.43 -35.97
N PHE A 33 2.05 -37.50 -35.89
CA PHE A 33 1.35 -38.76 -35.73
C PHE A 33 0.08 -38.79 -36.57
N SER A 34 0.18 -39.57 -37.64
CA SER A 34 -0.81 -40.42 -38.29
C SER A 34 -2.27 -39.93 -38.44
N LEU A 35 -2.65 -39.79 -39.71
CA LEU A 35 -4.02 -39.69 -40.19
C LEU A 35 -4.87 -40.91 -39.79
N SER A 36 -6.14 -40.66 -39.49
CA SER A 36 -7.25 -41.51 -39.94
C SER A 36 -8.43 -40.65 -40.38
N LYS A 37 -8.77 -40.78 -41.66
CA LYS A 37 -9.99 -40.27 -42.31
C LYS A 37 -11.23 -40.81 -41.59
N THR A 38 -12.17 -39.92 -41.24
CA THR A 38 -13.60 -40.21 -41.39
C THR A 38 -14.36 -38.97 -41.83
N ASN A 39 -15.18 -39.19 -42.84
CA ASN A 39 -15.98 -38.29 -43.64
C ASN A 39 -17.38 -38.16 -43.03
N SER A 40 -17.88 -36.95 -42.78
CA SER A 40 -19.34 -36.71 -42.78
C SER A 40 -19.70 -35.21 -42.84
N ARG A 41 -20.03 -34.78 -44.06
CA ARG A 41 -21.17 -33.93 -44.47
C ARG A 41 -21.63 -32.80 -43.53
N PHE A 42 -21.35 -31.58 -43.97
CA PHE A 42 -22.14 -30.38 -43.72
C PHE A 42 -23.58 -30.52 -44.25
N PRO A 43 -24.54 -29.81 -43.62
CA PRO A 43 -25.41 -28.96 -44.43
C PRO A 43 -25.46 -27.50 -43.96
N SER A 44 -25.52 -26.65 -44.97
CA SER A 44 -25.69 -25.19 -45.00
C SER A 44 -27.05 -24.71 -44.49
N LYS A 45 -27.06 -23.61 -43.73
CA LYS A 45 -27.94 -22.44 -43.98
C LYS A 45 -27.64 -21.28 -43.00
N MET A 46 -27.21 -20.15 -43.54
CA MET A 46 -27.35 -18.83 -42.94
C MET A 46 -28.69 -18.20 -43.37
N PRO A 47 -29.34 -17.38 -42.54
CA PRO A 47 -30.26 -16.34 -43.00
C PRO A 47 -29.57 -14.97 -43.14
N PRO A 48 -30.05 -14.07 -44.03
CA PRO A 48 -29.47 -12.76 -44.27
C PRO A 48 -30.17 -11.61 -43.51
N THR A 49 -29.60 -10.40 -43.66
CA THR A 49 -30.20 -9.04 -43.47
C THR A 49 -30.24 -8.56 -42.00
N SER A 50 -29.87 -7.34 -41.59
CA SER A 50 -29.19 -6.17 -42.15
C SER A 50 -29.15 -5.06 -41.07
N LEU A 51 -28.29 -4.05 -41.28
CA LEU A 51 -28.43 -2.65 -40.84
C LEU A 51 -28.01 -2.26 -39.40
N THR A 52 -26.78 -1.73 -39.37
CA THR A 52 -26.42 -0.38 -38.88
C THR A 52 -26.77 0.04 -37.46
N LYS A 53 -25.72 0.19 -36.65
CA LYS A 53 -25.56 1.43 -35.86
C LYS A 53 -24.10 1.88 -35.91
N ARG A 54 -23.91 3.01 -36.59
CA ARG A 54 -22.69 3.81 -36.55
C ARG A 54 -22.76 4.60 -35.25
N CYS A 55 -21.87 4.31 -34.30
CA CYS A 55 -21.60 5.20 -33.18
C CYS A 55 -20.12 5.56 -33.22
N THR A 56 -19.93 6.84 -33.54
CA THR A 56 -18.76 7.70 -33.40
C THR A 56 -17.81 7.35 -32.26
N ALA A 57 -16.52 7.29 -32.59
CA ALA A 57 -15.44 7.48 -31.64
C ALA A 57 -15.36 8.96 -31.21
N PRO A 58 -15.18 9.27 -29.92
CA PRO A 58 -14.33 10.36 -29.48
C PRO A 58 -12.93 9.77 -29.23
N ALA A 59 -11.92 10.15 -30.01
CA ALA A 59 -11.07 11.30 -29.71
C ALA A 59 -10.29 11.09 -28.40
N ALA A 60 -9.02 10.71 -28.58
CA ALA A 60 -8.02 10.50 -27.56
C ALA A 60 -7.84 11.73 -26.64
N ALA A 61 -8.07 11.53 -25.34
CA ALA A 61 -7.41 12.24 -24.24
C ALA A 61 -7.73 11.52 -22.92
N ALA A 62 -6.67 11.27 -22.13
CA ALA A 62 -6.66 10.66 -20.79
C ALA A 62 -6.86 9.13 -20.71
N ALA A 63 -5.78 8.38 -20.94
CA ALA A 63 -5.62 7.08 -20.30
C ALA A 63 -5.30 7.33 -18.82
N ALA A 64 -6.32 7.23 -17.96
CA ALA A 64 -6.17 7.21 -16.52
C ALA A 64 -6.88 5.94 -16.01
N ASP A 65 -6.08 4.90 -15.79
CA ASP A 65 -6.24 3.84 -14.79
C ASP A 65 -7.66 3.28 -14.55
N ASP A 66 -8.16 2.45 -15.47
CA ASP A 66 -9.41 1.69 -15.32
C ASP A 66 -9.31 0.50 -14.31
N ASP A 67 -8.13 0.24 -13.71
CA ASP A 67 -7.92 -0.86 -12.75
C ASP A 67 -8.14 -0.46 -11.27
N ASP A 68 -8.34 0.83 -10.97
CA ASP A 68 -8.38 1.32 -9.58
C ASP A 68 -9.71 1.04 -8.83
N ASP A 69 -10.80 0.76 -9.56
CA ASP A 69 -12.10 0.43 -8.93
C ASP A 69 -12.12 -0.98 -8.30
N ALA A 70 -11.13 -1.83 -8.60
CA ALA A 70 -11.01 -3.17 -8.02
C ALA A 70 -10.18 -3.22 -6.72
N VAL A 71 -9.45 -2.15 -6.39
CA VAL A 71 -8.55 -2.10 -5.22
C VAL A 71 -9.33 -1.72 -3.97
N GLN A 72 -9.14 -2.48 -2.88
CA GLN A 72 -9.66 -2.10 -1.56
C GLN A 72 -8.61 -1.36 -0.74
N TYR A 73 -9.11 -0.48 0.12
CA TYR A 73 -8.31 0.41 0.92
C TYR A 73 -8.53 0.15 2.40
N PHE A 74 -7.45 0.17 3.16
CA PHE A 74 -7.48 -0.06 4.60
C PHE A 74 -6.57 0.91 5.34
N LEU A 75 -6.60 0.85 6.67
CA LEU A 75 -5.66 1.47 7.57
C LEU A 75 -5.28 0.44 8.63
N LEU A 76 -3.97 0.21 8.77
CA LEU A 76 -3.38 -0.73 9.71
C LEU A 76 -2.68 0.05 10.83
N LYS A 77 -3.06 -0.22 12.07
CA LYS A 77 -2.46 0.40 13.26
C LYS A 77 -1.32 -0.45 13.79
N SER A 78 -0.19 0.18 14.05
CA SER A 78 0.96 -0.41 14.77
C SER A 78 1.51 0.60 15.77
N GLU A 79 2.08 0.10 16.86
CA GLU A 79 2.79 0.93 17.83
C GLU A 79 4.23 1.12 17.36
N PRO A 80 4.71 2.37 17.21
CA PRO A 80 6.04 2.61 16.66
C PRO A 80 7.19 2.12 17.55
N SER A 81 6.92 1.85 18.83
CA SER A 81 7.88 1.23 19.74
C SER A 81 8.00 -0.28 19.57
N GLU A 82 6.99 -0.93 18.99
CA GLU A 82 6.97 -2.36 18.70
C GLU A 82 7.38 -2.63 17.26
N TYR A 83 6.74 -1.94 16.30
CA TYR A 83 7.01 -2.09 14.88
C TYR A 83 6.67 -0.81 14.11
N SER A 84 7.70 -0.09 13.66
CA SER A 84 7.57 1.18 12.94
C SER A 84 7.49 1.00 11.41
N ILE A 85 7.21 2.09 10.68
CA ILE A 85 7.21 2.02 9.21
C ILE A 85 8.67 1.93 8.69
N GLU A 86 9.63 2.44 9.46
CA GLU A 86 11.05 2.34 9.19
C GLU A 86 11.56 0.90 9.35
N ASP A 87 11.01 0.16 10.33
CA ASP A 87 11.27 -1.28 10.45
C ASP A 87 10.74 -2.02 9.22
N LEU A 88 9.50 -1.75 8.81
CA LEU A 88 8.94 -2.35 7.59
C LEU A 88 9.71 -1.96 6.32
N ALA A 89 10.21 -0.73 6.24
CA ALA A 89 11.04 -0.30 5.11
C ALA A 89 12.36 -1.08 5.02
N ARG A 90 12.94 -1.45 6.17
CA ARG A 90 14.14 -2.30 6.25
C ARG A 90 13.82 -3.76 5.92
N ASP A 91 12.72 -4.28 6.46
CA ASP A 91 12.36 -5.69 6.37
C ASP A 91 11.66 -6.02 5.03
N VAL A 92 11.17 -4.99 4.31
CA VAL A 92 10.46 -5.01 3.02
C VAL A 92 9.08 -5.65 3.10
N ARG A 93 8.93 -6.75 3.84
CA ARG A 93 7.68 -7.47 4.06
C ARG A 93 7.57 -7.94 5.49
N GLU A 94 6.36 -7.94 6.02
CA GLU A 94 6.07 -8.39 7.38
C GLU A 94 4.77 -9.17 7.46
N GLU A 95 4.71 -10.15 8.35
CA GLU A 95 3.49 -10.88 8.65
C GLU A 95 2.62 -10.03 9.58
N TRP A 96 1.51 -9.51 9.06
CA TRP A 96 0.56 -8.72 9.84
C TRP A 96 -0.35 -9.62 10.66
N GLY A 97 0.20 -10.16 11.75
CA GLY A 97 -0.46 -11.04 12.72
C GLY A 97 -0.85 -10.33 14.02
N GLY A 98 -1.09 -11.11 15.08
CA GLY A 98 -1.38 -10.58 16.42
C GLY A 98 -2.78 -9.95 16.57
N ILE A 99 -3.61 -9.99 15.53
CA ILE A 99 -4.97 -9.45 15.58
C ILE A 99 -5.87 -10.35 16.42
N ARG A 100 -6.40 -9.82 17.53
CA ARG A 100 -7.31 -10.52 18.46
C ARG A 100 -8.70 -9.88 18.55
N ASN A 101 -9.07 -9.09 17.54
CA ASN A 101 -10.40 -8.54 17.36
C ASN A 101 -11.09 -9.21 16.15
N TYR A 102 -12.28 -9.79 16.36
CA TYR A 102 -13.00 -10.53 15.31
C TYR A 102 -13.37 -9.68 14.10
N GLN A 103 -13.73 -8.40 14.30
CA GLN A 103 -14.05 -7.50 13.20
C GLN A 103 -12.78 -7.19 12.39
N ALA A 104 -11.67 -6.88 13.06
CA ALA A 104 -10.39 -6.65 12.39
C ALA A 104 -9.91 -7.87 11.62
N ARG A 105 -10.03 -9.08 12.20
CA ARG A 105 -9.74 -10.35 11.52
C ARG A 105 -10.59 -10.52 10.25
N ASN A 106 -11.89 -10.20 10.33
CA ASN A 106 -12.74 -10.30 9.14
C ASN A 106 -12.33 -9.30 8.05
N HIS A 107 -11.81 -8.13 8.42
CA HIS A 107 -11.23 -7.19 7.45
C HIS A 107 -9.93 -7.74 6.81
N LEU A 108 -9.07 -8.41 7.58
CA LEU A 108 -7.92 -9.12 7.00
C LEU A 108 -8.37 -10.17 5.98
N ARG A 109 -9.41 -10.95 6.30
CA ARG A 109 -9.96 -11.97 5.39
C ARG A 109 -10.54 -11.40 4.09
N SER A 110 -10.97 -10.14 4.09
CA SER A 110 -11.46 -9.48 2.88
C SER A 110 -10.36 -8.94 1.96
N MET A 111 -9.12 -8.83 2.46
CA MET A 111 -8.00 -8.31 1.70
C MET A 111 -7.56 -9.27 0.58
N ARG A 112 -7.23 -8.69 -0.57
CA ARG A 112 -6.66 -9.36 -1.74
C ARG A 112 -5.25 -8.86 -1.99
N VAL A 113 -4.47 -9.65 -2.72
CA VAL A 113 -3.15 -9.20 -3.19
C VAL A 113 -3.31 -7.96 -4.07
N GLY A 114 -2.53 -6.93 -3.80
CA GLY A 114 -2.61 -5.63 -4.48
C GLY A 114 -3.50 -4.59 -3.78
N ASP A 115 -4.31 -4.98 -2.78
CA ASP A 115 -5.01 -4.01 -1.93
C ASP A 115 -3.99 -3.12 -1.19
N ARG A 116 -4.40 -1.90 -0.86
CA ARG A 116 -3.51 -0.92 -0.21
C ARG A 116 -3.99 -0.58 1.19
N ALA A 117 -3.05 -0.24 2.06
CA ALA A 117 -3.37 0.25 3.39
C ALA A 117 -2.46 1.39 3.83
N PHE A 118 -3.01 2.30 4.62
CA PHE A 118 -2.21 3.28 5.35
C PHE A 118 -1.57 2.62 6.57
N PHE A 119 -0.28 2.89 6.78
CA PHE A 119 0.41 2.53 8.01
C PHE A 119 0.21 3.65 9.03
N TYR A 120 -0.43 3.32 10.15
CA TYR A 120 -0.82 4.27 11.19
C TYR A 120 -0.08 3.97 12.49
N HIS A 121 0.68 4.95 12.98
CA HIS A 121 1.28 4.88 14.32
C HIS A 121 0.23 5.17 15.39
N SER A 122 -0.14 4.14 16.15
CA SER A 122 -0.99 4.22 17.34
C SER A 122 -0.17 4.31 18.63
N GLN A 123 -0.85 4.61 19.74
CA GLN A 123 -0.28 4.67 21.11
C GLN A 123 1.02 5.50 21.23
N SER A 124 1.23 6.46 20.34
CA SER A 124 2.39 7.34 20.34
C SER A 124 2.02 8.73 20.84
N SER A 125 3.03 9.56 21.12
CA SER A 125 2.84 10.97 21.49
C SER A 125 2.21 11.80 20.36
N ARG A 126 2.33 11.33 19.12
CA ARG A 126 1.78 11.94 17.90
C ARG A 126 1.19 10.85 17.01
N PRO A 127 -0.03 10.37 17.30
CA PRO A 127 -0.63 9.31 16.52
C PRO A 127 -1.04 9.84 15.14
N GLY A 128 -0.82 9.05 14.09
CA GLY A 128 -1.01 9.53 12.73
C GLY A 128 -0.61 8.52 11.66
N ILE A 129 -0.95 8.86 10.42
CA ILE A 129 -0.59 8.12 9.21
C ILE A 129 0.83 8.54 8.80
N VAL A 130 1.70 7.56 8.58
CA VAL A 130 3.13 7.77 8.30
C VAL A 130 3.59 7.22 6.95
N GLY A 131 2.81 6.34 6.34
CA GLY A 131 3.16 5.72 5.06
C GLY A 131 2.02 4.88 4.52
N SER A 132 2.30 4.16 3.45
CA SER A 132 1.41 3.15 2.89
C SER A 132 2.13 1.82 2.67
N VAL A 133 1.33 0.78 2.59
CA VAL A 133 1.73 -0.61 2.35
C VAL A 133 0.78 -1.24 1.34
N MET A 134 1.25 -2.29 0.71
CA MET A 134 0.47 -3.14 -0.18
C MET A 134 0.30 -4.53 0.42
N ILE A 135 -0.84 -5.17 0.19
CA ILE A 135 -1.05 -6.56 0.59
C ILE A 135 -0.34 -7.49 -0.41
N ALA A 136 0.67 -8.22 0.06
CA ALA A 136 1.46 -9.16 -0.73
C ALA A 136 0.92 -10.59 -0.68
N ARG A 137 0.15 -10.94 0.36
CA ARG A 137 -0.51 -12.26 0.50
C ARG A 137 -1.84 -12.12 1.22
N THR A 138 -2.85 -12.84 0.74
CA THR A 138 -4.16 -12.96 1.40
C THR A 138 -4.07 -13.62 2.77
N ALA A 139 -5.16 -13.53 3.54
CA ALA A 139 -5.24 -14.08 4.89
C ALA A 139 -4.90 -15.59 4.95
N MET A 140 -4.06 -15.96 5.92
CA MET A 140 -3.74 -17.34 6.30
C MET A 140 -3.82 -17.47 7.82
N PRO A 141 -3.94 -18.69 8.37
CA PRO A 141 -3.87 -18.93 9.81
C PRO A 141 -2.66 -18.24 10.46
N ASP A 142 -2.92 -17.41 11.49
CA ASP A 142 -1.88 -16.71 12.23
C ASP A 142 -1.14 -17.69 13.15
N SER A 143 0.14 -17.96 12.88
CA SER A 143 0.91 -18.92 13.65
C SER A 143 1.15 -18.51 15.10
N SER A 144 1.15 -17.20 15.38
CA SER A 144 1.28 -16.67 16.75
C SER A 144 0.13 -17.09 17.66
N ALA A 145 -1.03 -17.44 17.09
CA ALA A 145 -2.20 -17.82 17.86
C ALA A 145 -2.07 -19.17 18.56
N TYR A 146 -1.27 -20.09 18.04
CA TYR A 146 -1.09 -21.44 18.59
C TYR A 146 0.34 -21.71 19.07
N ASP A 147 1.19 -20.67 19.14
CA ASP A 147 2.51 -20.72 19.75
C ASP A 147 2.42 -20.32 21.25
N PRO A 148 2.66 -21.25 22.20
CA PRO A 148 2.59 -20.95 23.64
C PRO A 148 3.59 -19.90 24.13
N GLN A 149 4.62 -19.56 23.36
CA GLN A 149 5.60 -18.51 23.72
C GLN A 149 5.22 -17.14 23.17
N SER A 150 4.22 -17.07 22.28
CA SER A 150 3.77 -15.80 21.73
C SER A 150 2.93 -15.01 22.73
N GLU A 151 3.11 -13.69 22.76
CA GLU A 151 2.22 -12.77 23.47
C GLU A 151 0.75 -12.91 23.02
N TYR A 152 0.56 -13.27 21.74
CA TYR A 152 -0.76 -13.38 21.14
C TYR A 152 -1.32 -14.82 21.20
N TYR A 153 -0.74 -15.69 22.02
CA TYR A 153 -1.21 -17.06 22.20
C TYR A 153 -2.69 -17.12 22.58
N ASP A 154 -3.39 -18.08 22.00
CA ASP A 154 -4.79 -18.34 22.26
C ASP A 154 -5.00 -19.84 22.45
N ALA A 155 -5.24 -20.24 23.70
CA ALA A 155 -5.42 -21.65 24.09
C ALA A 155 -6.56 -22.39 23.36
N LYS A 156 -7.47 -21.66 22.68
CA LYS A 156 -8.56 -22.25 21.89
C LYS A 156 -8.25 -22.34 20.39
N SER A 157 -7.10 -21.81 19.95
CA SER A 157 -6.62 -21.95 18.57
C SER A 157 -5.63 -23.10 18.49
N THR A 158 -5.80 -23.96 17.49
CA THR A 158 -4.84 -25.03 17.17
C THR A 158 -4.32 -24.85 15.76
N LYS A 159 -3.32 -25.66 15.37
CA LYS A 159 -2.77 -25.62 14.01
C LYS A 159 -3.82 -26.03 12.96
N GLU A 160 -4.71 -26.95 13.30
CA GLU A 160 -5.77 -27.45 12.42
C GLU A 160 -6.99 -26.51 12.40
N ASN A 161 -7.23 -25.78 13.49
CA ASN A 161 -8.35 -24.86 13.63
C ASN A 161 -7.90 -23.55 14.28
N CYS A 162 -7.20 -22.72 13.50
CA CYS A 162 -6.79 -21.40 13.94
C CYS A 162 -7.97 -20.42 13.85
N ARG A 163 -8.26 -19.71 14.94
CA ARG A 163 -9.35 -18.73 15.00
C ARG A 163 -8.95 -17.37 14.43
N TRP A 164 -7.65 -17.15 14.23
CA TRP A 164 -7.04 -15.89 13.84
C TRP A 164 -6.30 -16.03 12.52
N ASP A 165 -6.21 -14.94 11.79
CA ASP A 165 -5.56 -14.90 10.50
C ASP A 165 -4.63 -13.70 10.44
N SER A 166 -3.63 -13.82 9.58
CA SER A 166 -2.63 -12.81 9.28
C SER A 166 -2.47 -12.68 7.76
N VAL A 167 -2.06 -11.50 7.31
CA VAL A 167 -1.76 -11.19 5.91
C VAL A 167 -0.29 -10.83 5.80
N LEU A 168 0.31 -11.02 4.62
CA LEU A 168 1.66 -10.48 4.38
C LEU A 168 1.52 -9.08 3.81
N VAL A 169 2.11 -8.10 4.47
CA VAL A 169 2.19 -6.72 3.98
C VAL A 169 3.56 -6.46 3.38
N GLU A 170 3.61 -5.61 2.37
CA GLU A 170 4.83 -5.15 1.71
C GLU A 170 4.92 -3.63 1.79
N TYR A 171 6.11 -3.15 2.14
CA TYR A 171 6.41 -1.73 2.16
C TYR A 171 6.13 -1.10 0.80
N GLU A 172 5.35 -0.01 0.77
CA GLU A 172 5.12 0.75 -0.46
C GLU A 172 5.87 2.09 -0.39
N MET A 173 5.58 2.93 0.62
CA MET A 173 6.31 4.18 0.82
C MET A 173 6.14 4.75 2.23
N THR A 174 7.13 5.52 2.66
CA THR A 174 7.05 6.43 3.81
C THR A 174 6.71 7.82 3.31
N PHE A 175 5.76 8.49 3.97
CA PHE A 175 5.38 9.84 3.60
C PHE A 175 6.41 10.86 4.13
N PRO A 176 6.70 11.93 3.37
CA PRO A 176 7.63 12.97 3.81
C PRO A 176 7.09 13.75 5.01
N VAL A 177 5.78 13.72 5.23
CA VAL A 177 5.09 14.33 6.36
C VAL A 177 4.11 13.32 6.95
N MET A 178 4.06 13.23 8.28
CA MET A 178 3.04 12.47 8.99
C MET A 178 1.72 13.25 8.97
N LEU A 179 0.60 12.60 8.65
CA LEU A 179 -0.75 13.17 8.84
C LEU A 179 -1.28 12.75 10.21
N THR A 180 -1.38 13.69 11.13
CA THR A 180 -1.72 13.41 12.53
C THR A 180 -3.23 13.19 12.73
N LEU A 181 -3.59 12.45 13.78
CA LEU A 181 -4.98 12.29 14.20
C LEU A 181 -5.65 13.65 14.51
N LYS A 182 -4.89 14.61 15.03
CA LYS A 182 -5.39 15.97 15.28
C LYS A 182 -5.83 16.63 13.98
N GLU A 183 -4.99 16.60 12.95
CA GLU A 183 -5.31 17.19 11.65
C GLU A 183 -6.51 16.50 10.98
N LEU A 184 -6.60 15.17 11.11
CA LEU A 184 -7.77 14.42 10.65
C LEU A 184 -9.05 14.86 11.38
N LYS A 185 -9.00 15.10 12.69
CA LYS A 185 -10.15 15.61 13.47
C LYS A 185 -10.48 17.07 13.16
N ASP A 186 -9.46 17.90 12.93
CA ASP A 186 -9.64 19.30 12.53
C ASP A 186 -10.33 19.36 11.16
N ALA A 187 -9.96 18.49 10.22
CA ALA A 187 -10.63 18.37 8.93
C ALA A 187 -12.11 17.98 9.08
N VAL A 188 -12.44 17.02 9.95
CA VAL A 188 -13.85 16.68 10.28
C VAL A 188 -14.58 17.85 10.93
N SER A 189 -13.90 18.66 11.75
CA SER A 189 -14.53 19.80 12.40
C SER A 189 -14.81 20.94 11.42
N ASN A 190 -13.95 21.12 10.42
CA ASN A 190 -14.11 22.11 9.36
C ASN A 190 -15.16 21.67 8.31
N ASP A 191 -15.26 20.38 8.04
CA ASP A 191 -16.28 19.79 7.15
C ASP A 191 -16.92 18.53 7.77
N PRO A 192 -17.94 18.70 8.65
CA PRO A 192 -18.60 17.58 9.31
C PRO A 192 -19.38 16.65 8.38
N GLY A 193 -19.75 17.13 7.19
CA GLY A 193 -20.42 16.34 6.14
C GLY A 193 -19.44 15.70 5.16
N GLY A 194 -18.14 15.97 5.32
CA GLY A 194 -17.10 15.55 4.40
C GLY A 194 -16.80 14.06 4.41
N VAL A 195 -16.03 13.64 3.41
CA VAL A 195 -15.68 12.23 3.17
C VAL A 195 -14.96 11.63 4.38
N ILE A 196 -14.07 12.39 5.04
CA ILE A 196 -13.29 11.95 6.21
C ILE A 196 -14.18 11.69 7.42
N ALA A 197 -15.24 12.48 7.65
CA ALA A 197 -16.10 12.36 8.84
C ALA A 197 -16.77 10.97 8.97
N SER A 198 -16.94 10.27 7.85
CA SER A 198 -17.54 8.94 7.80
C SER A 198 -16.59 7.79 8.13
N MET A 199 -15.28 8.03 8.31
CA MET A 199 -14.28 6.98 8.56
C MET A 199 -14.54 6.21 9.86
N ALA A 200 -14.40 4.89 9.79
CA ALA A 200 -14.54 4.01 10.95
C ALA A 200 -13.47 4.27 12.05
N LEU A 201 -12.35 4.91 11.68
CA LEU A 201 -11.27 5.31 12.59
C LEU A 201 -11.76 6.11 13.81
N PHE A 202 -12.72 7.03 13.61
CA PHE A 202 -13.24 7.90 14.67
C PHE A 202 -14.31 7.23 15.52
N LYS A 203 -15.09 6.32 14.92
CA LYS A 203 -16.22 5.63 15.58
C LYS A 203 -15.75 4.42 16.38
N GLN A 204 -14.72 3.71 15.90
CA GLN A 204 -14.25 2.44 16.45
C GLN A 204 -12.76 2.54 16.83
N SER A 205 -12.46 3.18 17.96
CA SER A 205 -11.08 3.44 18.39
C SER A 205 -10.25 2.17 18.60
N ARG A 206 -10.88 1.09 19.09
CA ARG A 206 -10.27 -0.21 19.36
C ARG A 206 -10.09 -1.11 18.13
N LEU A 207 -10.53 -0.67 16.95
CA LEU A 207 -10.36 -1.43 15.70
C LEU A 207 -8.97 -1.12 15.11
N SER A 208 -8.11 -2.13 14.99
CA SER A 208 -6.73 -2.01 14.49
C SER A 208 -6.60 -2.11 12.96
N VAL A 209 -7.53 -2.81 12.32
CA VAL A 209 -7.65 -2.93 10.87
C VAL A 209 -8.93 -2.24 10.45
N VAL A 210 -8.80 -1.07 9.83
CA VAL A 210 -9.94 -0.19 9.54
C VAL A 210 -10.16 -0.15 8.03
N PRO A 211 -11.34 -0.51 7.51
CA PRO A 211 -11.63 -0.39 6.08
C PRO A 211 -11.83 1.09 5.71
N LEU A 212 -11.39 1.45 4.51
CA LEU A 212 -11.55 2.77 3.92
C LEU A 212 -12.27 2.68 2.58
N THR A 213 -13.05 3.71 2.27
CA THR A 213 -13.57 3.88 0.91
C THR A 213 -12.50 4.50 0.03
N ARG A 214 -12.60 4.30 -1.29
CA ARG A 214 -11.73 4.96 -2.27
C ARG A 214 -11.70 6.49 -2.10
N ALA A 215 -12.87 7.10 -1.87
CA ALA A 215 -12.96 8.53 -1.62
C ALA A 215 -12.17 8.96 -0.37
N GLN A 216 -12.24 8.19 0.71
CA GLN A 216 -11.45 8.46 1.93
C GLN A 216 -9.96 8.34 1.67
N TRP A 217 -9.53 7.32 0.93
CA TRP A 217 -8.13 7.14 0.54
C TRP A 217 -7.60 8.35 -0.24
N VAL A 218 -8.31 8.76 -1.29
CA VAL A 218 -7.94 9.88 -2.15
C VAL A 218 -7.87 11.19 -1.35
N GLU A 219 -8.83 11.42 -0.46
CA GLU A 219 -8.85 12.62 0.38
C GLU A 219 -7.65 12.65 1.32
N VAL A 220 -7.34 11.54 2.01
CA VAL A 220 -6.16 11.44 2.89
C VAL A 220 -4.86 11.67 2.11
N MET A 221 -4.72 11.06 0.93
CA MET A 221 -3.56 11.28 0.05
C MET A 221 -3.44 12.75 -0.38
N THR A 222 -4.57 13.42 -0.63
CA THR A 222 -4.62 14.84 -0.98
C THR A 222 -4.18 15.71 0.20
N MET A 223 -4.66 15.42 1.41
CA MET A 223 -4.22 16.11 2.64
C MET A 223 -2.70 15.98 2.85
N ILE A 224 -2.15 14.76 2.70
CA ILE A 224 -0.71 14.51 2.83
C ILE A 224 0.09 15.31 1.78
N ARG A 225 -0.37 15.28 0.52
CA ARG A 225 0.25 16.04 -0.57
C ARG A 225 0.28 17.53 -0.27
N ASN A 226 -0.86 18.11 0.12
CA ASN A 226 -0.96 19.54 0.44
C ASN A 226 -0.04 19.92 1.60
N LYS A 227 -0.04 19.13 2.68
CA LYS A 227 0.85 19.33 3.83
C LYS A 227 2.33 19.27 3.45
N SER A 228 2.71 18.34 2.56
CA SER A 228 4.08 18.23 2.08
C SER A 228 4.52 19.47 1.29
N GLN A 229 3.63 20.04 0.47
CA GLN A 229 3.91 21.27 -0.28
C GLN A 229 4.04 22.50 0.63
N GLU A 230 3.24 22.58 1.68
CA GLU A 230 3.31 23.66 2.69
C GLU A 230 4.62 23.60 3.49
N ALA A 231 5.06 22.39 3.86
CA ALA A 231 6.34 22.19 4.53
C ALA A 231 7.53 22.67 3.67
N GLY A 232 7.55 22.32 2.37
CA GLY A 232 8.62 22.73 1.45
C GLY A 232 8.71 24.24 1.21
N LYS A 233 7.56 24.96 1.20
CA LYS A 233 7.54 26.43 1.08
C LYS A 233 8.17 27.11 2.29
N THR A 234 7.82 26.63 3.49
CA THR A 234 8.29 27.19 4.76
C THR A 234 9.83 27.13 4.88
N GLU A 235 10.43 26.00 4.50
CA GLU A 235 11.89 25.85 4.50
C GLU A 235 12.58 26.81 3.51
N SER A 236 11.97 27.05 2.34
CA SER A 236 12.51 27.95 1.32
C SER A 236 12.48 29.43 1.74
N GLU A 237 11.45 29.85 2.48
CA GLU A 237 11.30 31.21 3.01
C GLU A 237 12.23 31.47 4.20
N GLU A 238 12.34 30.51 5.13
CA GLU A 238 13.30 30.59 6.23
C GLU A 238 14.75 30.66 5.73
N GLY A 239 15.09 29.86 4.72
CA GLY A 239 16.42 29.88 4.10
C GLY A 239 16.77 31.25 3.50
N ARG A 240 15.81 31.89 2.82
CA ARG A 240 15.98 33.26 2.28
C ARG A 240 16.13 34.29 3.39
N ASN A 241 15.30 34.24 4.42
CA ASN A 241 15.35 35.19 5.54
C ASN A 241 16.65 35.09 6.35
N ARG A 242 17.16 33.87 6.60
CA ARG A 242 18.47 33.66 7.26
C ARG A 242 19.63 34.19 6.43
N LYS A 243 19.58 34.05 5.10
CA LYS A 243 20.62 34.57 4.19
C LYS A 243 20.62 36.10 4.13
N LYS A 244 19.43 36.73 4.09
CA LYS A 244 19.30 38.19 4.12
C LYS A 244 19.84 38.79 5.41
N LYS A 245 19.48 38.22 6.57
CA LYS A 245 19.99 38.64 7.89
C LYS A 245 21.51 38.49 8.05
N ARG A 246 22.16 37.57 7.30
CA ARG A 246 23.63 37.42 7.27
C ARG A 246 24.32 38.45 6.39
N ILE A 247 23.65 38.95 5.35
CA ILE A 247 24.17 39.99 4.46
C ILE A 247 24.07 41.35 5.13
N ASP A 248 22.97 41.63 5.82
CA ASP A 248 22.72 42.92 6.47
C ASP A 248 23.56 43.16 7.74
N ASN A 249 24.30 42.15 8.21
CA ASN A 249 25.11 42.19 9.44
C ASN A 249 26.63 42.17 9.16
N LYS A 250 27.04 42.49 7.92
CA LYS A 250 28.42 42.56 7.44
C LYS A 250 28.67 43.91 6.79
#